data_AF-A0AB38EIE4-F1
#
_entry.id   AF-A0AB38EIE4-F1
#
_cell.length_a   1.000
_cell.length_b   1.000
_cell.length_c   1.000
_cell.angle_alpha   90.00
_cell.angle_beta   90.00
_cell.angle_gamma   90.00
#
_symmetry.space_group_name_H-M   'P 1'
#
loop_
_entity.id
_entity.type
_entity.pdbx_description
1 polymer ?
#
loop_
_entity_poly.entity_id
_entity_poly.type
_entity_poly.pdbx_seq_one_letter_code
_entity_poly.pdbx_strand_id
1 'polypeptide(L)'
;MSALMKQAEHMPAMSEEALVEVLSGSLYPGAARNSVVMVLAYCKAAQLDPMLKPVHIVPIWSKSAGRMIDTVMPGVGLYRIQAARTGQYAGISEPEYGPAVTMNLGGTEVTFPEWCRITVKRQMAGGHVAAFTANERWLENYATAKKDTQAPNAMWLKRAYAQLAKCAEAQALRKAFPEVGSAPTADEMEGKVFEEGPREVNSQRQPEQTPEPPALESYPDEKLQENLPKWRSAVEDGRSSPDHLIATVSSKYTLSEQQIEQIKSLAPIEGESA
;
A
#
# COMPACT_ATOMS: atom_id res chain seq x y z
N MET A 1 -38.31 -20.30 -46.77
CA MET A 1 -37.21 -19.51 -47.37
C MET A 1 -36.26 -19.12 -46.24
N SER A 2 -35.07 -19.72 -46.24
CA SER A 2 -33.82 -19.34 -45.54
C SER A 2 -33.89 -19.08 -44.03
N ALA A 3 -33.51 -19.96 -43.09
CA ALA A 3 -32.29 -20.79 -42.99
C ALA A 3 -30.99 -20.02 -43.20
N LEU A 4 -30.59 -19.21 -42.21
CA LEU A 4 -29.20 -18.76 -42.00
C LEU A 4 -29.02 -18.31 -40.54
N MET A 5 -29.19 -19.24 -39.59
CA MET A 5 -28.48 -19.14 -38.31
C MET A 5 -27.02 -19.46 -38.63
N LYS A 6 -26.23 -18.43 -38.90
CA LYS A 6 -24.77 -18.55 -38.99
C LYS A 6 -24.28 -19.10 -37.65
N GLN A 7 -23.66 -20.27 -37.71
CA GLN A 7 -22.84 -20.81 -36.64
C GLN A 7 -21.88 -19.70 -36.19
N ALA A 8 -21.91 -19.35 -34.91
CA ALA A 8 -20.81 -18.62 -34.30
C ALA A 8 -19.60 -19.55 -34.39
N GLU A 9 -18.69 -19.28 -35.33
CA GLU A 9 -17.41 -19.95 -35.41
C GLU A 9 -16.76 -19.84 -34.04
N HIS A 10 -16.56 -20.99 -33.39
CA HIS A 10 -15.82 -21.08 -32.15
C HIS A 10 -14.35 -20.83 -32.50
N MET A 11 -13.97 -19.55 -32.57
CA MET A 11 -12.56 -19.18 -32.61
C MET A 11 -11.88 -19.85 -31.42
N PRO A 12 -10.82 -20.65 -31.64
CA PRO A 12 -10.11 -21.25 -30.53
C PRO A 12 -9.63 -20.14 -29.60
N ALA A 13 -9.96 -20.25 -28.32
CA ALA A 13 -9.48 -19.32 -27.31
C ALA A 13 -7.94 -19.30 -27.37
N MET A 14 -7.37 -18.12 -27.59
CA MET A 14 -5.92 -17.93 -27.58
C MET A 14 -5.36 -18.40 -26.23
N SER A 15 -4.23 -19.10 -26.24
CA SER A 15 -3.60 -19.52 -24.99
C SER A 15 -3.15 -18.30 -24.18
N GLU A 16 -3.03 -18.47 -22.86
CA GLU A 16 -2.58 -17.39 -21.99
C GLU A 16 -1.17 -16.93 -22.38
N GLU A 17 -0.30 -17.85 -22.78
CA GLU A 17 1.06 -17.55 -23.23
C GLU A 17 1.08 -16.67 -24.48
N ALA A 18 0.22 -16.98 -25.46
CA ALA A 18 0.10 -16.20 -26.68
C ALA A 18 -0.51 -14.82 -26.39
N LEU A 19 -1.49 -14.74 -25.47
CA LEU A 19 -2.05 -13.46 -25.02
C LEU A 19 -1.00 -12.59 -24.33
N VAL A 20 -0.18 -13.16 -23.44
CA VAL A 20 0.94 -12.45 -22.81
C VAL A 20 1.89 -11.88 -23.87
N GLU A 21 2.20 -12.65 -24.91
CA GLU A 21 3.08 -12.22 -25.99
C GLU A 21 2.49 -11.03 -26.78
N VAL A 22 1.20 -11.12 -27.16
CA VAL A 22 0.47 -10.04 -27.83
C VAL A 22 0.41 -8.78 -26.98
N LEU A 23 0.06 -8.92 -25.70
CA LEU A 23 -0.04 -7.80 -24.77
C LEU A 23 1.33 -7.13 -24.53
N SER A 24 2.39 -7.93 -24.41
CA SER A 24 3.77 -7.43 -24.25
C SER A 24 4.25 -6.68 -25.50
N GLY A 25 3.90 -7.15 -26.70
CA GLY A 25 4.31 -6.51 -27.95
C GLY A 25 3.51 -5.27 -28.31
N SER A 26 2.25 -5.18 -27.91
CA SER A 26 1.33 -4.12 -28.37
C SER A 26 0.92 -3.14 -27.27
N LEU A 27 0.32 -3.63 -26.18
CA LEU A 27 -0.34 -2.78 -25.18
C LEU A 27 0.57 -2.37 -24.03
N TYR A 28 1.57 -3.20 -23.72
CA TYR A 28 2.56 -2.99 -22.65
C TYR A 28 4.00 -3.18 -23.16
N PRO A 29 4.42 -2.44 -24.20
CA PRO A 29 5.77 -2.56 -24.76
C PRO A 29 6.83 -2.29 -23.69
N GLY A 30 7.81 -3.19 -23.59
CA GLY A 30 8.92 -3.10 -22.64
C GLY A 30 8.60 -3.52 -21.21
N ALA A 31 7.36 -3.92 -20.90
CA ALA A 31 7.02 -4.46 -19.58
C ALA A 31 7.64 -5.84 -19.37
N ALA A 32 8.01 -6.16 -18.12
CA ALA A 32 8.43 -7.51 -17.77
C ALA A 32 7.27 -8.50 -17.98
N ARG A 33 7.59 -9.72 -18.44
CA ARG A 33 6.60 -10.77 -18.69
C ARG A 33 5.67 -11.00 -17.48
N ASN A 34 6.24 -11.03 -16.27
CA ASN A 34 5.47 -11.21 -15.04
C ASN A 34 4.49 -10.05 -14.77
N SER A 35 4.86 -8.82 -15.13
CA SER A 35 3.98 -7.65 -14.98
C SER A 35 2.77 -7.74 -15.90
N VAL A 36 2.93 -8.31 -17.11
CA VAL A 36 1.81 -8.58 -18.03
C VAL A 36 0.93 -9.73 -17.50
N VAL A 37 1.53 -10.76 -16.89
CA VAL A 37 0.76 -11.82 -16.20
C VAL A 37 -0.07 -11.22 -15.04
N MET A 38 0.49 -10.27 -14.27
CA MET A 38 -0.27 -9.56 -13.23
C MET A 38 -1.46 -8.78 -13.80
N VAL A 39 -1.29 -8.13 -14.97
CA VAL A 39 -2.41 -7.48 -15.68
C VAL A 39 -3.51 -8.49 -16.04
N LEU A 40 -3.14 -9.65 -16.56
CA LEU A 40 -4.10 -10.71 -16.90
C LEU A 40 -4.84 -11.21 -15.66
N ALA A 41 -4.13 -11.48 -14.57
CA ALA A 41 -4.72 -11.88 -13.31
C ALA A 41 -5.71 -10.83 -12.77
N TYR A 42 -5.33 -9.55 -12.81
CA TYR A 42 -6.21 -8.44 -12.43
C TYR A 42 -7.47 -8.41 -13.29
N CYS A 43 -7.32 -8.45 -14.62
CA CYS A 43 -8.44 -8.37 -15.55
C CYS A 43 -9.39 -9.57 -15.38
N LYS A 44 -8.84 -10.77 -15.17
CA LYS A 44 -9.62 -11.99 -14.90
C LYS A 44 -10.44 -11.87 -13.62
N ALA A 45 -9.83 -11.42 -12.53
CA ALA A 45 -10.51 -11.25 -11.24
C ALA A 45 -11.62 -10.18 -11.30
N ALA A 46 -11.40 -9.11 -12.07
CA ALA A 46 -12.34 -8.00 -12.23
C ALA A 46 -13.33 -8.15 -13.40
N GLN A 47 -13.29 -9.29 -14.12
CA GLN A 47 -14.10 -9.53 -15.33
C GLN A 47 -13.96 -8.39 -16.37
N LEU A 48 -12.72 -8.05 -16.69
CA LEU A 48 -12.34 -7.04 -17.66
C LEU A 48 -11.64 -7.69 -18.86
N ASP A 49 -11.79 -7.06 -20.02
CA ASP A 49 -11.04 -7.42 -21.21
C ASP A 49 -9.67 -6.73 -21.18
N PRO A 50 -8.55 -7.46 -21.10
CA PRO A 50 -7.21 -6.87 -21.11
C PRO A 50 -6.87 -6.15 -22.42
N MET A 51 -7.54 -6.48 -23.54
CA MET A 51 -7.33 -5.84 -24.84
C MET A 51 -7.84 -4.39 -24.87
N LEU A 52 -8.77 -4.04 -23.98
CA LEU A 52 -9.25 -2.66 -23.81
C LEU A 52 -8.31 -1.81 -22.96
N LYS A 53 -7.19 -2.39 -22.48
CA LYS A 53 -6.19 -1.73 -21.64
C LYS A 53 -6.81 -0.96 -20.46
N PRO A 54 -7.60 -1.62 -19.58
CA PRO A 54 -8.25 -0.96 -18.45
C PRO A 54 -7.27 -0.53 -17.34
N VAL A 55 -6.07 -1.13 -17.33
CA VAL A 55 -5.03 -0.91 -16.34
C VAL A 55 -3.71 -0.53 -17.01
N HIS A 56 -2.80 0.03 -16.22
CA HIS A 56 -1.44 0.41 -16.63
C HIS A 56 -0.42 -0.26 -15.71
N ILE A 57 0.77 -0.53 -16.24
CA ILE A 57 1.92 -0.95 -15.45
C ILE A 57 2.71 0.32 -15.12
N VAL A 58 2.73 0.69 -13.85
CA VAL A 58 3.39 1.90 -13.35
C VAL A 58 4.52 1.49 -12.43
N PRO A 59 5.79 1.82 -12.75
CA PRO A 59 6.91 1.60 -11.85
C PRO A 59 6.80 2.53 -10.64
N ILE A 60 6.83 1.97 -9.43
CA ILE A 60 6.82 2.73 -8.17
C ILE A 60 8.08 2.42 -7.39
N TRP A 61 8.74 3.44 -6.82
CA TRP A 61 9.85 3.22 -5.90
C TRP A 61 9.38 2.55 -4.62
N SER A 62 9.90 1.34 -4.34
CA SER A 62 9.68 0.67 -3.06
C SER A 62 10.89 0.89 -2.15
N LYS A 63 10.65 1.52 -0.99
CA LYS A 63 11.68 1.73 0.04
C LYS A 63 12.18 0.41 0.62
N SER A 64 11.28 -0.55 0.87
CA SER A 64 11.63 -1.85 1.44
C SER A 64 12.46 -2.71 0.47
N ALA A 65 12.16 -2.65 -0.82
CA ALA A 65 12.92 -3.37 -1.84
C ALA A 65 14.13 -2.60 -2.39
N GLY A 66 14.27 -1.32 -2.05
CA GLY A 66 15.34 -0.44 -2.54
C GLY A 66 15.38 -0.28 -4.06
N ARG A 67 14.24 -0.48 -4.75
CA ARG A 67 14.15 -0.45 -6.22
C ARG A 67 12.75 -0.08 -6.71
N MET A 68 12.64 0.23 -8.00
CA MET A 68 11.35 0.35 -8.68
C MET A 68 10.68 -1.04 -8.78
N ILE A 69 9.38 -1.08 -8.49
CA ILE A 69 8.52 -2.25 -8.63
C ILE A 69 7.37 -1.89 -9.55
N ASP A 70 7.14 -2.72 -10.55
CA ASP A 70 5.96 -2.62 -11.42
C ASP A 70 4.68 -2.86 -10.62
N THR A 71 3.77 -1.90 -10.66
CA THR A 71 2.47 -1.98 -10.02
C THR A 71 1.37 -1.84 -11.06
N VAL A 72 0.38 -2.72 -11.02
CA VAL A 72 -0.80 -2.63 -11.88
C VAL A 72 -1.76 -1.60 -11.28
N MET A 73 -2.03 -0.52 -12.01
CA MET A 73 -2.90 0.56 -11.59
C MET A 73 -4.09 0.74 -12.53
N PRO A 74 -5.29 1.08 -12.00
CA PRO A 74 -6.44 1.40 -12.83
C PRO A 74 -6.18 2.67 -13.65
N GLY A 75 -6.61 2.69 -14.91
CA GLY A 75 -6.76 3.95 -15.66
C GLY A 75 -8.15 4.56 -15.40
N VAL A 76 -8.33 5.85 -15.69
CA VAL A 76 -9.67 6.49 -15.60
C VAL A 76 -10.73 5.75 -16.43
N GLY A 77 -10.33 5.11 -17.53
CA GLY A 77 -11.20 4.27 -18.37
C GLY A 77 -11.86 3.12 -17.61
N LEU A 78 -11.14 2.49 -16.68
CA LEU A 78 -11.70 1.45 -15.83
C LEU A 78 -12.81 2.02 -14.94
N TYR A 79 -12.56 3.13 -14.24
CA TYR A 79 -13.57 3.74 -13.38
C TYR A 79 -14.84 4.12 -14.12
N ARG A 80 -14.73 4.58 -15.38
CA ARG A 80 -15.90 4.85 -16.23
C ARG A 80 -16.71 3.58 -16.51
N ILE A 81 -16.05 2.50 -16.95
CA ILE A 81 -16.70 1.21 -17.24
C ILE A 81 -17.42 0.69 -16.01
N GLN A 82 -16.75 0.79 -14.89
CA GLN A 82 -17.11 0.14 -13.65
C GLN A 82 -18.24 0.94 -12.96
N ALA A 83 -18.22 2.28 -13.04
CA ALA A 83 -19.35 3.14 -12.69
C ALA A 83 -20.57 2.86 -13.58
N ALA A 84 -20.38 2.75 -14.91
CA ALA A 84 -21.48 2.42 -15.83
C ALA A 84 -22.11 1.04 -15.53
N ARG A 85 -21.30 0.03 -15.19
CA ARG A 85 -21.77 -1.32 -14.84
C ARG A 85 -22.62 -1.37 -13.58
N THR A 86 -22.55 -0.37 -12.70
CA THR A 86 -23.44 -0.29 -11.52
C THR A 86 -24.91 -0.05 -11.90
N GLY A 87 -25.18 0.45 -13.11
CA GLY A 87 -26.51 0.92 -13.51
C GLY A 87 -26.96 2.21 -12.82
N GLN A 88 -26.11 2.81 -11.98
CA GLN A 88 -26.41 4.00 -11.18
C GLN A 88 -25.70 5.26 -11.71
N TYR A 89 -24.88 5.15 -12.76
CA TYR A 89 -24.23 6.30 -13.37
C TYR A 89 -25.24 7.19 -14.10
N ALA A 90 -25.42 8.42 -13.59
CA ALA A 90 -26.42 9.37 -14.06
C ALA A 90 -25.80 10.55 -14.84
N GLY A 91 -24.55 10.42 -15.27
CA GLY A 91 -23.85 11.39 -16.11
C GLY A 91 -22.69 12.12 -15.43
N ILE A 92 -22.02 12.98 -16.18
CA ILE A 92 -20.86 13.77 -15.77
C ILE A 92 -20.98 15.16 -16.38
N SER A 93 -20.47 16.18 -15.69
CA SER A 93 -20.34 17.53 -16.24
C SER A 93 -19.19 17.62 -17.24
N GLU A 94 -19.24 18.61 -18.12
CA GLU A 94 -18.03 19.09 -18.78
C GLU A 94 -16.99 19.56 -17.74
N PRO A 95 -15.69 19.49 -18.05
CA PRO A 95 -14.66 20.08 -17.19
C PRO A 95 -14.78 21.59 -17.13
N GLU A 96 -14.84 22.13 -15.92
CA GLU A 96 -14.75 23.56 -15.66
C GLU A 96 -13.32 23.91 -15.27
N TYR A 97 -12.73 24.93 -15.89
CA TYR A 97 -11.36 25.33 -15.62
C TYR A 97 -11.27 26.68 -14.94
N GLY A 98 -10.28 26.80 -14.06
CA GLY A 98 -9.84 28.08 -13.53
C GLY A 98 -9.11 28.94 -14.56
N PRO A 99 -8.69 30.16 -14.17
CA PRO A 99 -7.94 31.03 -15.05
C PRO A 99 -6.65 30.36 -15.54
N ALA A 100 -6.22 30.72 -16.74
CA ALA A 100 -4.94 30.31 -17.28
C ALA A 100 -3.80 31.02 -16.53
N VAL A 101 -2.81 30.24 -16.10
CA VAL A 101 -1.59 30.72 -15.45
C VAL A 101 -0.40 30.34 -16.33
N THR A 102 0.46 31.31 -16.63
CA THR A 102 1.73 31.08 -17.31
C THR A 102 2.86 31.19 -16.30
N MET A 103 3.71 30.17 -16.21
CA MET A 103 4.82 30.14 -15.27
C MET A 103 6.03 29.45 -15.88
N ASN A 104 7.23 29.90 -15.51
CA ASN A 104 8.47 29.20 -15.81
C ASN A 104 8.74 28.13 -14.72
N LEU A 105 8.67 26.86 -15.12
CA LEU A 105 8.92 25.70 -14.27
C LEU A 105 10.15 24.96 -14.78
N GLY A 106 11.23 24.97 -13.99
CA GLY A 106 12.48 24.29 -14.34
C GLY A 106 13.09 24.74 -15.67
N GLY A 107 12.98 26.04 -16.00
CA GLY A 107 13.47 26.62 -17.26
C GLY A 107 12.49 26.49 -18.44
N THR A 108 11.32 25.87 -18.24
CA THR A 108 10.30 25.71 -19.27
C THR A 108 9.10 26.61 -18.97
N GLU A 109 8.76 27.49 -19.92
CA GLU A 109 7.52 28.26 -19.84
C GLU A 109 6.32 27.39 -20.21
N VAL A 110 5.32 27.31 -19.33
CA VAL A 110 4.11 26.51 -19.52
C VAL A 110 2.88 27.31 -19.13
N THR A 111 1.80 27.15 -19.91
CA THR A 111 0.48 27.73 -19.61
C THR A 111 -0.51 26.62 -19.29
N PHE A 112 -1.15 26.71 -18.12
CA PHE A 112 -2.03 25.68 -17.59
C PHE A 112 -3.21 26.30 -16.82
N PRO A 113 -4.33 25.58 -16.62
CA PRO A 113 -5.42 26.09 -15.77
C PRO A 113 -5.02 26.01 -14.31
N GLU A 114 -5.33 27.03 -13.50
CA GLU A 114 -5.05 26.98 -12.05
C GLU A 114 -5.70 25.77 -11.37
N TRP A 115 -6.92 25.44 -11.80
CA TRP A 115 -7.71 24.32 -11.31
C TRP A 115 -8.62 23.73 -12.37
N CYS A 116 -9.08 22.49 -12.16
CA CYS A 116 -10.13 21.85 -12.94
C CYS A 116 -11.17 21.23 -12.02
N ARG A 117 -12.46 21.43 -12.32
CA ARG A 117 -13.59 20.92 -11.56
C ARG A 117 -14.48 20.05 -12.45
N ILE A 118 -14.82 18.86 -11.95
CA ILE A 118 -15.72 17.91 -12.62
C ILE A 118 -16.71 17.35 -11.61
N THR A 119 -17.96 17.18 -12.04
CA THR A 119 -19.04 16.61 -11.23
C THR A 119 -19.60 15.34 -11.86
N VAL A 120 -19.55 14.24 -11.12
CA VAL A 120 -20.19 12.97 -11.47
C VAL A 120 -21.54 12.87 -10.77
N LYS A 121 -22.57 12.41 -11.48
CA LYS A 121 -23.91 12.20 -10.97
C LYS A 121 -24.19 10.70 -10.78
N ARG A 122 -24.73 10.34 -9.63
CA ARG A 122 -25.12 8.96 -9.29
C ARG A 122 -26.58 8.90 -8.85
N GLN A 123 -27.32 7.93 -9.39
CA GLN A 123 -28.65 7.59 -8.94
C GLN A 123 -28.56 6.77 -7.65
N MET A 124 -29.19 7.27 -6.60
CA MET A 124 -29.21 6.65 -5.28
C MET A 124 -30.39 5.68 -5.16
N ALA A 125 -30.38 4.81 -4.15
CA ALA A 125 -31.41 3.78 -3.94
C ALA A 125 -32.85 4.34 -3.83
N GLY A 126 -33.01 5.62 -3.48
CA GLY A 126 -34.29 6.32 -3.43
C GLY A 126 -34.70 7.05 -4.72
N GLY A 127 -34.02 6.81 -5.85
CA GLY A 127 -34.32 7.42 -7.14
C GLY A 127 -33.83 8.87 -7.32
N HIS A 128 -33.39 9.54 -6.26
CA HIS A 128 -32.77 10.86 -6.36
C HIS A 128 -31.36 10.75 -6.98
N VAL A 129 -30.95 11.82 -7.68
CA VAL A 129 -29.62 11.93 -8.27
C VAL A 129 -28.74 12.79 -7.37
N ALA A 130 -27.70 12.19 -6.81
CA ALA A 130 -26.67 12.89 -6.04
C ALA A 130 -25.52 13.33 -6.96
N ALA A 131 -24.89 14.46 -6.62
CA ALA A 131 -23.79 15.05 -7.37
C ALA A 131 -22.50 15.03 -6.53
N PHE A 132 -21.42 14.53 -7.12
CA PHE A 132 -20.12 14.37 -6.46
C PHE A 132 -19.07 15.13 -7.27
N THR A 133 -18.50 16.16 -6.67
CA THR A 133 -17.58 17.08 -7.35
C THR A 133 -16.15 16.89 -6.87
N ALA A 134 -15.22 16.87 -7.82
CA ALA A 134 -13.79 16.97 -7.59
C ALA A 134 -13.26 18.29 -8.13
N ASN A 135 -12.28 18.86 -7.44
CA ASN A 135 -11.55 20.04 -7.86
C ASN A 135 -10.07 19.78 -7.63
N GLU A 136 -9.31 19.76 -8.72
CA GLU A 136 -7.88 19.46 -8.71
C GLU A 136 -7.07 20.70 -9.08
N ARG A 137 -5.96 20.92 -8.38
CA ARG A 137 -5.00 22.00 -8.69
C ARG A 137 -3.91 21.49 -9.60
N TRP A 138 -3.57 22.24 -10.64
CA TRP A 138 -2.58 21.79 -11.61
C TRP A 138 -1.20 21.58 -10.99
N LEU A 139 -0.76 22.53 -10.15
CA LEU A 139 0.55 22.49 -9.49
C LEU A 139 0.70 21.33 -8.50
N GLU A 140 -0.38 20.73 -8.03
CA GLU A 140 -0.37 19.56 -7.14
C GLU A 140 -0.36 18.22 -7.91
N ASN A 141 -0.71 18.26 -9.20
CA ASN A 141 -0.97 17.05 -9.99
C ASN A 141 0.05 16.80 -11.09
N TYR A 142 0.68 17.85 -11.64
CA TYR A 142 1.54 17.67 -12.80
C TYR A 142 2.75 16.78 -12.51
N ALA A 143 3.09 15.94 -13.48
CA ALA A 143 4.29 15.12 -13.41
C ALA A 143 5.51 15.85 -13.97
N THR A 144 6.64 15.76 -13.29
CA THR A 144 7.90 16.35 -13.75
C THR A 144 8.60 15.46 -14.78
N ALA A 145 9.43 16.05 -15.65
CA ALA A 145 10.18 15.33 -16.66
C ALA A 145 11.22 14.38 -16.06
N LYS A 146 11.78 14.75 -14.90
CA LYS A 146 12.75 13.98 -14.11
C LYS A 146 12.58 14.31 -12.63
N LYS A 147 13.12 13.46 -11.76
CA LYS A 147 13.06 13.62 -10.30
C LYS A 147 13.73 14.90 -9.79
N ASP A 148 14.73 15.40 -10.51
CA ASP A 148 15.59 16.53 -10.14
C ASP A 148 15.20 17.85 -10.79
N THR A 149 14.05 17.91 -11.49
CA THR A 149 13.57 19.13 -12.14
C THR A 149 12.12 19.42 -11.80
N GLN A 150 11.79 20.71 -11.73
CA GLN A 150 10.40 21.18 -11.66
C GLN A 150 9.75 21.28 -13.04
N ALA A 151 10.50 21.06 -14.12
CA ALA A 151 9.97 21.10 -15.49
C ALA A 151 8.94 19.99 -15.70
N PRO A 152 7.75 20.27 -16.25
CA PRO A 152 6.74 19.25 -16.55
C PRO A 152 7.24 18.26 -17.60
N ASN A 153 6.72 17.03 -17.57
CA ASN A 153 6.98 16.06 -18.63
C ASN A 153 6.27 16.45 -19.95
N ALA A 154 6.59 15.74 -21.03
CA ALA A 154 6.05 16.02 -22.37
C ALA A 154 4.51 15.98 -22.44
N MET A 155 3.87 15.09 -21.67
CA MET A 155 2.41 14.96 -21.65
C MET A 155 1.75 16.16 -20.97
N TRP A 156 2.27 16.58 -19.81
CA TRP A 156 1.77 17.72 -19.05
C TRP A 156 2.06 19.06 -19.75
N LEU A 157 3.16 19.16 -20.50
CA LEU A 157 3.44 20.31 -21.35
C LEU A 157 2.47 20.40 -22.54
N LYS A 158 2.22 19.28 -23.24
CA LYS A 158 1.38 19.27 -24.46
C LYS A 158 -0.12 19.32 -24.17
N ARG A 159 -0.56 18.74 -23.05
CA ARG A 159 -1.99 18.52 -22.75
C ARG A 159 -2.37 18.94 -21.32
N ALA A 160 -1.84 20.06 -20.84
CA ALA A 160 -2.02 20.56 -19.48
C ALA A 160 -3.48 20.51 -18.97
N TYR A 161 -4.43 20.97 -19.79
CA TYR A 161 -5.87 20.98 -19.45
C TYR A 161 -6.47 19.57 -19.42
N ALA A 162 -6.23 18.78 -20.47
CA ALA A 162 -6.81 17.45 -20.59
C ALA A 162 -6.26 16.47 -19.54
N GLN A 163 -4.99 16.61 -19.13
CA GLN A 163 -4.41 15.80 -18.07
C GLN A 163 -5.05 16.13 -16.72
N LEU A 164 -5.21 17.42 -16.39
CA LEU A 164 -5.86 17.81 -15.14
C LEU A 164 -7.33 17.39 -15.10
N ALA A 165 -8.04 17.48 -16.23
CA ALA A 165 -9.41 16.98 -16.33
C ALA A 165 -9.52 15.48 -16.05
N LYS A 166 -8.57 14.66 -16.52
CA LYS A 166 -8.57 13.23 -16.19
C LYS A 166 -8.37 12.97 -14.70
N CYS A 167 -7.48 13.71 -14.05
CA CYS A 167 -7.28 13.59 -12.59
C CYS A 167 -8.56 13.98 -11.84
N ALA A 168 -9.19 15.10 -12.21
CA ALA A 168 -10.43 15.56 -11.59
C ALA A 168 -11.58 14.55 -11.81
N GLU A 169 -11.71 13.99 -13.02
CA GLU A 169 -12.71 12.97 -13.32
C GLU A 169 -12.48 11.69 -12.51
N ALA A 170 -11.23 11.22 -12.45
CA ALA A 170 -10.88 10.05 -11.65
C ALA A 170 -11.28 10.25 -10.18
N GLN A 171 -10.92 11.38 -9.58
CA GLN A 171 -11.30 11.68 -8.20
C GLN A 171 -12.84 11.80 -8.02
N ALA A 172 -13.55 12.42 -8.97
CA ALA A 172 -15.00 12.54 -8.91
C ALA A 172 -15.69 11.16 -9.00
N LEU A 173 -15.20 10.27 -9.86
CA LEU A 173 -15.67 8.89 -9.96
C LEU A 173 -15.43 8.11 -8.67
N ARG A 174 -14.27 8.28 -8.03
CA ARG A 174 -13.98 7.65 -6.72
C ARG A 174 -14.89 8.17 -5.61
N LYS A 175 -15.21 9.47 -5.61
CA LYS A 175 -16.18 10.07 -4.69
C LYS A 175 -17.59 9.52 -4.89
N ALA A 176 -18.03 9.39 -6.15
CA ALA A 176 -19.36 8.91 -6.48
C ALA A 176 -19.52 7.39 -6.28
N PHE A 177 -18.48 6.61 -6.57
CA PHE A 177 -18.48 5.15 -6.58
C PHE A 177 -17.29 4.58 -5.78
N PRO A 178 -17.24 4.76 -4.46
CA PRO A 178 -16.11 4.31 -3.63
C PRO A 178 -15.88 2.80 -3.68
N GLU A 179 -16.93 2.00 -3.92
CA GLU A 179 -16.86 0.55 -4.08
C GLU A 179 -16.25 0.09 -5.41
N VAL A 180 -16.07 1.02 -6.34
CA VAL A 180 -15.64 0.78 -7.71
C VAL A 180 -14.18 1.21 -7.93
N GLY A 181 -13.65 2.14 -7.14
CA GLY A 181 -12.28 2.64 -7.30
C GLY A 181 -11.74 3.29 -6.04
N SER A 182 -11.04 2.52 -5.20
CA SER A 182 -10.37 3.05 -4.01
C SER A 182 -8.91 3.47 -4.29
N ALA A 183 -8.23 2.77 -5.21
CA ALA A 183 -6.85 3.06 -5.58
C ALA A 183 -6.72 4.39 -6.35
N PRO A 184 -5.57 5.09 -6.27
CA PRO A 184 -5.31 6.18 -7.20
C PRO A 184 -5.17 5.61 -8.63
N THR A 185 -5.57 6.39 -9.65
CA THR A 185 -5.36 5.97 -11.04
C THR A 185 -3.91 6.18 -11.48
N ALA A 186 -3.51 5.48 -12.55
CA ALA A 186 -2.23 5.72 -13.20
C ALA A 186 -2.07 7.18 -13.64
N ASP A 187 -3.18 7.83 -14.06
CA ASP A 187 -3.21 9.25 -14.42
C ASP A 187 -2.87 10.17 -13.23
N GLU A 188 -3.27 9.80 -12.01
CA GLU A 188 -2.99 10.56 -10.78
C GLU A 188 -1.60 10.30 -10.20
N MET A 189 -1.01 9.14 -10.50
CA MET A 189 0.28 8.69 -9.95
C MET A 189 1.48 8.96 -10.86
N GLU A 190 1.26 9.53 -12.04
CA GLU A 190 2.35 9.85 -12.96
C GLU A 190 3.38 10.75 -12.27
N GLY A 191 4.63 10.30 -12.20
CA GLY A 191 5.73 11.05 -11.57
C GLY A 191 5.67 11.15 -10.04
N LYS A 192 4.67 10.57 -9.37
CA LYS A 192 4.55 10.58 -7.91
C LYS A 192 5.26 9.39 -7.26
N VAL A 193 5.78 9.61 -6.06
CA VAL A 193 6.38 8.56 -5.22
C VAL A 193 5.37 8.19 -4.13
N PHE A 194 5.10 6.90 -3.95
CA PHE A 194 4.36 6.45 -2.76
C PHE A 194 5.22 6.65 -1.51
N GLU A 195 4.77 7.50 -0.58
CA GLU A 195 5.47 7.64 0.70
C GLU A 195 5.23 6.47 1.65
N GLU A 196 4.12 5.75 1.47
CA GLU A 196 3.78 4.49 2.13
C GLU A 196 3.64 3.39 1.07
N GLY A 197 4.52 2.38 1.13
CA GLY A 197 4.35 1.15 0.33
C GLY A 197 3.04 0.43 0.69
N PRO A 198 2.65 -0.61 -0.06
CA PRO A 198 1.49 -1.40 0.29
C PRO A 198 1.60 -1.83 1.76
N ARG A 199 0.68 -1.39 2.62
CA ARG A 199 0.46 -2.10 3.88
C ARG A 199 -0.02 -3.47 3.44
N GLU A 200 0.83 -4.47 3.62
CA GLU A 200 0.42 -5.86 3.45
C GLU A 200 -0.81 -6.05 4.34
N VAL A 201 -1.99 -6.11 3.71
CA VAL A 201 -3.18 -6.64 4.36
C VAL A 201 -2.84 -8.10 4.54
N ASN A 202 -2.33 -8.44 5.71
CA ASN A 202 -1.90 -9.78 6.08
C ASN A 202 -3.12 -10.72 6.12
N SER A 203 -3.64 -11.08 4.94
CA SER A 203 -4.63 -12.12 4.71
C SER A 203 -3.92 -13.45 4.52
N GLN A 204 -3.10 -13.79 5.52
CA GLN A 204 -2.75 -15.14 5.93
C GLN A 204 -2.21 -15.00 7.36
N ARG A 205 -3.12 -14.98 8.34
CA ARG A 205 -2.77 -15.49 9.66
C ARG A 205 -2.52 -16.99 9.53
N GLN A 206 -1.36 -17.33 9.00
CA GLN A 206 -0.63 -18.46 9.54
C GLN A 206 -0.18 -18.00 10.94
N PRO A 207 -0.30 -18.82 12.00
CA PRO A 207 0.30 -18.45 13.27
C PRO A 207 1.83 -18.50 13.09
N GLU A 208 2.41 -17.40 12.60
CA GLU A 208 3.84 -17.16 12.72
C GLU A 208 4.14 -17.00 14.20
N GLN A 209 4.96 -17.93 14.68
CA GLN A 209 5.54 -17.95 16.00
C GLN A 209 6.19 -16.58 16.26
N THR A 210 5.77 -15.94 17.35
CA THR A 210 6.46 -14.77 17.89
C THR A 210 7.95 -15.13 18.05
N PRO A 211 8.91 -14.35 17.53
CA PRO A 211 10.30 -14.58 17.86
C PRO A 211 10.45 -14.42 19.38
N GLU A 212 10.83 -15.51 20.02
CA GLU A 212 11.07 -15.60 21.46
C GLU A 212 12.12 -14.53 21.85
N PRO A 213 11.94 -13.79 22.96
CA PRO A 213 12.97 -12.90 23.46
C PRO A 213 14.29 -13.70 23.61
N PRO A 214 15.47 -13.11 23.34
CA PRO A 214 16.73 -13.81 23.52
C PRO A 214 16.80 -14.39 24.94
N ALA A 215 17.04 -15.70 25.04
CA ALA A 215 17.12 -16.40 26.31
C ALA A 215 18.16 -15.73 27.20
N LEU A 216 17.78 -15.36 28.43
CA LEU A 216 18.68 -14.76 29.41
C LEU A 216 19.84 -15.74 29.68
N GLU A 217 21.08 -15.24 29.63
CA GLU A 217 22.27 -16.05 29.92
C GLU A 217 22.21 -16.65 31.33
N SER A 218 22.80 -17.84 31.51
CA SER A 218 22.91 -18.47 32.84
C SER A 218 23.74 -17.58 33.77
N TYR A 219 23.29 -17.41 35.01
CA TYR A 219 24.05 -16.68 36.03
C TYR A 219 25.32 -17.47 36.38
N PRO A 220 26.52 -16.88 36.24
CA PRO A 220 27.77 -17.58 36.54
C PRO A 220 27.91 -17.90 38.02
N ASP A 221 28.37 -19.12 38.35
CA ASP A 221 28.58 -19.57 39.73
C ASP A 221 29.62 -18.72 40.46
N GLU A 222 30.61 -18.19 39.74
CA GLU A 222 31.62 -17.30 40.32
C GLU A 222 30.99 -16.00 40.85
N LYS A 223 30.01 -15.44 40.11
CA LYS A 223 29.28 -14.25 40.54
C LYS A 223 28.37 -14.55 41.73
N LEU A 224 27.81 -15.75 41.79
CA LEU A 224 27.03 -16.19 42.94
C LEU A 224 27.90 -16.26 44.20
N GLN A 225 29.04 -16.93 44.12
CA GLN A 225 29.96 -17.06 45.24
C GLN A 225 30.49 -15.71 45.74
N GLU A 226 30.76 -14.75 44.85
CA GLU A 226 31.19 -13.41 45.23
C GLU A 226 30.10 -12.62 45.96
N ASN A 227 28.83 -12.77 45.54
CA ASN A 227 27.73 -11.97 46.07
C ASN A 227 27.03 -12.58 47.29
N LEU A 228 27.12 -13.90 47.49
CA LEU A 228 26.48 -14.60 48.62
C LEU A 228 26.81 -13.99 49.99
N PRO A 229 28.08 -13.64 50.34
CA PRO A 229 28.37 -13.01 51.64
C PRO A 229 27.72 -11.64 51.80
N LYS A 230 27.67 -10.85 50.73
CA LYS A 230 27.05 -9.50 50.72
C LYS A 230 25.54 -9.62 50.89
N TRP A 231 24.93 -10.59 50.20
CA TRP A 231 23.51 -10.89 50.30
C TRP A 231 23.11 -11.42 51.67
N ARG A 232 23.93 -12.28 52.29
CA ARG A 232 23.70 -12.76 53.65
C ARG A 232 23.61 -11.60 54.64
N SER A 233 24.61 -10.71 54.65
CA SER A 233 24.58 -9.51 55.50
C SER A 233 23.38 -8.62 55.20
N ALA A 234 23.02 -8.42 53.93
CA ALA A 234 21.85 -7.62 53.56
C ALA A 234 20.52 -8.24 54.03
N VAL A 235 20.41 -9.56 54.05
CA VAL A 235 19.23 -10.28 54.55
C VAL A 235 19.17 -10.27 56.07
N GLU A 236 20.30 -10.51 56.75
CA GLU A 236 20.41 -10.42 58.22
C GLU A 236 20.09 -9.01 58.75
N ASP A 237 20.53 -7.97 58.03
CA ASP A 237 20.22 -6.57 58.37
C ASP A 237 18.80 -6.14 57.98
N GLY A 238 17.98 -7.04 57.42
CA GLY A 238 16.60 -6.75 56.97
C GLY A 238 16.50 -5.81 55.77
N ARG A 239 17.60 -5.56 55.05
CA ARG A 239 17.67 -4.65 53.90
C ARG A 239 17.25 -5.28 52.57
N SER A 240 17.23 -6.61 52.50
CA SER A 240 16.72 -7.37 51.35
C SER A 240 16.16 -8.71 51.82
N SER A 241 15.45 -9.42 50.95
CA SER A 241 15.02 -10.81 51.16
C SER A 241 15.56 -11.72 50.05
N PRO A 242 15.64 -13.05 50.29
CA PRO A 242 15.99 -14.01 49.25
C PRO A 242 15.15 -13.91 47.97
N ASP A 243 13.83 -13.74 48.12
CA ASP A 243 12.91 -13.60 46.97
C ASP A 243 13.20 -12.34 46.15
N HIS A 244 13.53 -11.23 46.83
CA HIS A 244 13.90 -9.98 46.17
C HIS A 244 15.24 -10.12 45.42
N LEU A 245 16.20 -10.86 45.98
CA LEU A 245 17.49 -11.13 45.33
C LEU A 245 17.31 -11.99 44.07
N ILE A 246 16.50 -13.05 44.17
CA ILE A 246 16.17 -13.92 43.02
C ILE A 246 15.51 -13.10 41.93
N ALA A 247 14.48 -12.32 42.25
CA ALA A 247 13.80 -11.46 41.27
C ALA A 247 14.76 -10.47 40.59
N THR A 248 15.69 -9.89 41.36
CA THR A 248 16.67 -8.94 40.83
C THR A 248 17.63 -9.62 39.85
N VAL A 249 18.15 -10.80 40.17
CA VAL A 249 19.09 -11.52 39.29
C VAL A 249 18.35 -12.09 38.08
N SER A 250 17.15 -12.63 38.28
CA SER A 250 16.28 -13.17 37.23
C SER A 250 15.78 -12.11 36.24
N SER A 251 15.93 -10.82 36.55
CA SER A 251 15.66 -9.75 35.59
C SER A 251 16.67 -9.69 34.43
N LYS A 252 17.86 -10.29 34.60
CA LYS A 252 18.97 -10.24 33.63
C LYS A 252 19.61 -11.58 33.32
N TYR A 253 19.41 -12.60 34.15
CA TYR A 253 20.04 -13.92 34.02
C TYR A 253 19.04 -15.03 34.32
N THR A 254 19.28 -16.25 33.82
CA THR A 254 18.61 -17.46 34.33
C THR A 254 19.40 -18.01 35.53
N LEU A 255 18.70 -18.39 36.61
CA LEU A 255 19.29 -19.05 37.78
C LEU A 255 18.95 -20.54 37.72
N SER A 256 19.90 -21.41 38.05
CA SER A 256 19.63 -22.84 38.21
C SER A 256 18.86 -23.11 39.52
N GLU A 257 18.17 -24.26 39.61
CA GLU A 257 17.44 -24.66 40.82
C GLU A 257 18.34 -24.68 42.07
N GLN A 258 19.59 -25.13 41.91
CA GLN A 258 20.58 -25.16 43.00
C GLN A 258 20.96 -23.74 43.44
N GLN A 259 21.12 -22.80 42.51
CA GLN A 259 21.44 -21.41 42.84
C GLN A 259 20.28 -20.72 43.55
N ILE A 260 19.04 -21.02 43.13
CA ILE A 260 17.82 -20.52 43.79
C ILE A 260 17.75 -21.06 45.23
N GLU A 261 18.02 -22.35 45.43
CA GLU A 261 18.02 -22.97 46.76
C GLU A 261 19.10 -22.36 47.68
N GLN A 262 20.30 -22.11 47.15
CA GLN A 262 21.37 -21.43 47.87
C GLN A 262 20.96 -20.02 48.30
N ILE A 263 20.34 -19.23 47.42
CA ILE A 263 19.85 -17.89 47.76
C ILE A 263 18.72 -17.97 48.79
N LYS A 264 17.78 -18.92 48.66
CA LYS A 264 16.69 -19.13 49.61
C LYS A 264 17.18 -19.53 51.00
N SER A 265 18.26 -20.30 51.10
CA SER A 265 18.87 -20.68 52.38
C SER A 265 19.48 -19.50 53.16
N LEU A 266 19.55 -18.30 52.55
CA LEU A 266 19.91 -17.07 53.27
C LEU A 266 18.77 -16.53 54.15
N ALA A 267 17.55 -17.06 54.01
CA ALA A 267 16.45 -16.72 54.91
C ALA A 267 16.88 -17.02 56.36
N PRO A 268 16.61 -16.10 57.32
CA PRO A 268 16.78 -16.42 58.73
C PRO A 268 15.98 -17.68 59.05
N ILE A 269 16.60 -18.66 59.70
CA ILE A 269 15.91 -19.88 60.13
C ILE A 269 14.80 -19.42 61.10
N GLU A 270 13.53 -19.59 60.70
CA GLU A 270 12.39 -19.37 61.58
C GLU A 270 12.48 -20.34 62.76
N GLY A 271 13.09 -19.89 63.85
CA GLY A 271 13.23 -20.68 65.07
C GLY A 271 14.41 -20.30 65.97
N GLU A 272 14.51 -19.06 66.42
CA GLU A 272 14.88 -18.72 67.82
C GLU A 272 14.79 -17.20 68.05
N SER A 273 13.66 -16.77 68.61
CA SER A 273 13.65 -15.69 69.61
C SER A 273 12.48 -15.96 70.56
N ALA A 274 12.83 -16.58 71.70
CA ALA A 274 12.31 -16.06 72.96
C ALA A 274 13.02 -14.74 73.27
#